data_AF-A0A1M3GW42-F1
#
_entry.id   AF-A0A1M3GW42-F1
#
_cell.length_a   1.000
_cell.length_b   1.000
_cell.length_c   1.000
_cell.angle_alpha   90.00
_cell.angle_beta   90.00
_cell.angle_gamma   90.00
#
_symmetry.space_group_name_H-M   'P 1'
#
loop_
_entity.id
_entity.type
_entity.pdbx_description
1 polymer ?
#
loop_
_entity_poly.entity_id
_entity_poly.type
_entity_poly.pdbx_seq_one_letter_code
_entity_poly.pdbx_strand_id
1 'polypeptide(L)'
;MIRRICIGVICLSFLPFLTAQGGKYDVRFEMDNVGQGQCSVLRCKNKETGKEESMLVDIGSTSYSKEFAYFKQQPETPQKKDKPEKKKGEGPRKSIVTPSDFEESTQNPDPKLIQEKVKEFIAKLRCQFLPTEKAQQEKAKEEEEKKEKTKKQKKRGRKKEEEEENPPIYVRTVVISHPDQDHYGWLTKLFCEKNDRIDYLVLGGLPEHYDVSGKVKFYKWITARIANGTRVYFPAIQFEPIASMEEICIESEKCKNRERTYAPYLYANPQNSLEYFIQRDKPFEFQGKKEDHLSQAFNFGEEVQIYPLAFNPSHFEDDGGILRFSDSQDDNTDSLVLKIEYGKSSVLLTGDATGLTMNKIYHRYRYFPDFLKVNILCAAHHGSASHDSNDMELIKATQPEYVLISNGHMHDHPAKRAYKNFKKSERLKTVRIHKVLVGPSNNCKEGSVHISERAIFATLNSGDLVATLHDEKPQGKELIQLYTEKHKDIRIYDRGPKEEQVAPVKKIEEGENSVKVITEPKRPVRKAKRKVLQKPKGKTEPITPKKADLP
;
A
#
# COMPACT_ATOMS: atom_id res chain seq x y z
N MET A 1 26.32 -73.85 25.33
CA MET A 1 26.03 -73.18 24.05
C MET A 1 24.63 -72.59 24.12
N ILE A 2 24.54 -71.31 24.53
CA ILE A 2 23.27 -70.59 24.68
C ILE A 2 23.19 -69.57 23.56
N ARG A 3 22.22 -69.76 22.66
CA ARG A 3 21.91 -68.86 21.54
C ARG A 3 21.15 -67.64 22.06
N ARG A 4 21.61 -66.46 21.64
CA ARG A 4 20.96 -65.17 21.81
C ARG A 4 19.59 -65.17 21.12
N ILE A 5 18.54 -64.83 21.86
CA ILE A 5 17.23 -64.46 21.32
C ILE A 5 17.14 -62.95 21.38
N CYS A 6 17.00 -62.32 20.21
CA CYS A 6 16.60 -60.92 20.08
C CYS A 6 15.09 -60.81 20.33
N ILE A 7 14.67 -60.00 21.30
CA ILE A 7 13.29 -59.49 21.39
C ILE A 7 13.38 -57.98 21.28
N GLY A 8 12.92 -57.46 20.14
CA GLY A 8 12.71 -56.04 19.91
C GLY A 8 11.50 -55.57 20.71
N VAL A 9 11.71 -54.59 21.58
CA VAL A 9 10.63 -53.86 22.25
C VAL A 9 10.15 -52.79 21.28
N ILE A 10 8.99 -53.04 20.66
CA ILE A 10 8.22 -52.02 19.94
C ILE A 10 7.62 -51.11 21.00
N CYS A 11 8.22 -49.94 21.18
CA CYS A 11 7.65 -48.87 22.00
C CYS A 11 6.52 -48.20 21.18
N LEU A 12 5.29 -48.66 21.39
CA LEU A 12 4.07 -48.00 20.93
C LEU A 12 3.87 -46.72 21.78
N SER A 13 4.56 -45.65 21.41
CA SER A 13 4.22 -44.31 21.89
C SER A 13 2.92 -43.88 21.22
N PHE A 14 1.85 -43.84 22.02
CA PHE A 14 0.61 -43.12 21.70
C PHE A 14 0.95 -41.66 21.38
N LEU A 15 1.08 -41.34 20.10
CA LEU A 15 0.96 -39.96 19.63
C LEU A 15 -0.49 -39.57 19.82
N PRO A 16 -0.81 -38.55 20.65
CA PRO A 16 -2.14 -37.97 20.59
C PRO A 16 -2.35 -37.47 19.16
N PHE A 17 -3.47 -37.86 18.56
CA PHE A 17 -4.00 -37.23 17.36
C PHE A 17 -4.11 -35.73 17.66
N LEU A 18 -3.09 -34.95 17.29
CA LEU A 18 -3.18 -33.50 17.21
C LEU A 18 -4.15 -33.22 16.07
N THR A 19 -5.43 -33.14 16.39
CA THR A 19 -6.39 -32.44 15.56
C THR A 19 -5.83 -31.01 15.41
N ALA A 20 -5.49 -30.61 14.19
CA ALA A 20 -5.06 -29.26 13.87
C ALA A 20 -6.12 -28.27 14.39
N GLN A 21 -5.90 -27.71 15.58
CA GLN A 21 -6.64 -26.56 16.05
C GLN A 21 -6.17 -25.39 15.19
N GLY A 22 -7.01 -24.92 14.27
CA GLY A 22 -6.68 -23.73 13.47
C GLY A 22 -6.37 -22.53 14.36
N GLY A 23 -5.61 -21.58 13.85
CA GLY A 23 -5.04 -20.48 14.63
C GLY A 23 -6.07 -19.68 15.45
N LYS A 24 -5.60 -19.06 16.54
CA LYS A 24 -6.41 -18.37 17.55
C LYS A 24 -7.14 -17.13 17.03
N TYR A 25 -6.79 -16.65 15.84
CA TYR A 25 -7.28 -15.40 15.29
C TYR A 25 -8.08 -15.60 13.99
N ASP A 26 -9.12 -14.78 13.83
CA ASP A 26 -9.68 -14.44 12.52
C ASP A 26 -8.94 -13.20 12.02
N VAL A 27 -8.12 -13.36 10.98
CA VAL A 27 -7.29 -12.29 10.43
C VAL A 27 -7.80 -11.88 9.05
N ARG A 28 -8.06 -10.58 8.89
CA ARG A 28 -8.48 -9.99 7.61
C ARG A 28 -7.59 -8.81 7.25
N PHE A 29 -7.25 -8.74 5.97
CA PHE A 29 -6.58 -7.60 5.36
C PHE A 29 -7.53 -6.97 4.34
N GLU A 30 -7.79 -5.68 4.47
CA GLU A 30 -8.76 -4.93 3.68
C GLU A 30 -8.04 -3.77 2.99
N MET A 31 -8.40 -3.47 1.74
CA MET A 31 -7.92 -2.31 0.99
C MET A 31 -9.13 -1.62 0.37
N ASP A 32 -9.52 -0.48 0.96
CA ASP A 32 -10.70 0.28 0.55
C ASP A 32 -10.41 1.06 -0.73
N ASN A 33 -11.38 1.10 -1.64
CA ASN A 33 -11.27 1.94 -2.82
C ASN A 33 -11.45 3.40 -2.43
N VAL A 34 -10.33 4.11 -2.31
CA VAL A 34 -10.27 5.55 -2.03
C VAL A 34 -9.82 6.36 -3.24
N GLY A 35 -9.86 5.79 -4.44
CA GLY A 35 -9.42 6.44 -5.67
C GLY A 35 -7.91 6.55 -5.76
N GLN A 36 -7.34 7.75 -5.99
CA GLN A 36 -5.87 7.98 -6.05
C GLN A 36 -5.14 7.79 -4.73
N GLY A 37 -5.81 7.31 -3.69
CA GLY A 37 -5.24 7.20 -2.36
C GLY A 37 -4.83 5.79 -1.99
N GLN A 38 -4.39 5.65 -0.74
CA GLN A 38 -4.23 4.39 -0.05
C GLN A 38 -5.07 4.37 1.23
N CYS A 39 -5.76 3.26 1.46
CA CYS A 39 -6.39 2.98 2.74
C CYS A 39 -6.47 1.48 2.97
N SER A 40 -5.66 0.97 3.90
CA SER A 40 -5.57 -0.46 4.19
C SER A 40 -5.84 -0.74 5.66
N VAL A 41 -6.53 -1.84 5.96
CA VAL A 41 -6.86 -2.24 7.34
C VAL A 41 -6.45 -3.69 7.58
N LEU A 42 -5.66 -3.94 8.61
CA LEU A 42 -5.49 -5.26 9.21
C LEU A 42 -6.45 -5.38 10.40
N ARG A 43 -7.23 -6.46 10.44
CA ARG A 43 -8.11 -6.79 11.57
C ARG A 43 -7.72 -8.15 12.12
N CYS A 44 -7.50 -8.20 13.42
CA CYS A 44 -7.17 -9.41 14.16
C CYS A 44 -8.20 -9.61 15.25
N LYS A 45 -9.09 -10.59 15.08
CA LYS A 45 -10.09 -10.94 16.08
C LYS A 45 -9.71 -12.23 16.77
N ASN A 46 -9.45 -12.18 18.06
CA ASN A 46 -9.20 -13.37 18.85
C ASN A 46 -10.51 -14.18 18.99
N LYS A 47 -10.49 -15.45 18.58
CA LYS A 47 -11.67 -16.33 18.51
C LYS A 47 -12.22 -16.69 19.90
N GLU A 48 -11.35 -16.78 20.90
CA GLU A 48 -11.72 -17.19 22.26
C GLU A 48 -12.35 -16.03 23.05
N THR A 49 -11.71 -14.87 23.02
CA THR A 49 -12.15 -13.67 23.76
C THR A 49 -13.15 -12.82 22.98
N GLY A 50 -13.22 -13.00 21.66
CA GLY A 50 -13.99 -12.14 20.75
C GLY A 50 -13.41 -10.74 20.56
N LYS A 51 -12.30 -10.40 21.24
CA LYS A 51 -11.64 -9.09 21.15
C LYS A 51 -11.06 -8.90 19.74
N GLU A 52 -11.42 -7.79 19.09
CA GLU A 52 -10.87 -7.37 17.80
C GLU A 52 -9.92 -6.19 18.00
N GLU A 53 -8.74 -6.28 17.39
CA GLU A 53 -7.77 -5.20 17.29
C GLU A 53 -7.50 -4.89 15.82
N SER A 54 -7.28 -3.61 15.50
CA SER A 54 -7.11 -3.15 14.12
C SER A 54 -5.86 -2.28 13.95
N MET A 55 -5.18 -2.47 12.83
CA MET A 55 -4.15 -1.57 12.33
C MET A 55 -4.63 -0.93 11.04
N LEU A 56 -4.71 0.40 11.02
CA LEU A 56 -5.06 1.19 9.85
C LEU A 56 -3.77 1.75 9.24
N VAL A 57 -3.47 1.38 8.00
CA VAL A 57 -2.24 1.77 7.29
C VAL A 57 -2.63 2.64 6.10
N ASP A 58 -2.18 3.89 6.15
CA ASP A 58 -2.53 4.98 5.26
C ASP A 58 -4.05 5.26 5.22
N ILE A 59 -4.39 6.54 5.11
CA ILE A 59 -5.75 7.07 5.13
C ILE A 59 -5.75 8.37 4.35
N GLY A 60 -5.59 8.27 3.05
CA GLY A 60 -5.54 9.44 2.20
C GLY A 60 -6.20 9.22 0.86
N SER A 61 -6.43 10.34 0.19
CA SER A 61 -6.73 10.39 -1.23
C SER A 61 -6.67 11.83 -1.69
N THR A 62 -6.10 12.06 -2.85
CA THR A 62 -6.09 13.37 -3.51
C THR A 62 -7.34 13.64 -4.36
N SER A 63 -8.17 12.63 -4.64
CA SER A 63 -9.22 12.78 -5.66
C SER A 63 -10.43 11.82 -5.64
N TYR A 64 -10.63 10.97 -4.62
CA TYR A 64 -11.76 10.02 -4.53
C TYR A 64 -13.11 10.54 -5.04
N SER A 65 -13.49 11.74 -4.62
CA SER A 65 -14.74 12.38 -5.01
C SER A 65 -14.81 12.73 -6.51
N LYS A 66 -13.68 13.07 -7.13
CA LYS A 66 -13.56 13.33 -8.56
C LYS A 66 -13.70 12.03 -9.36
N GLU A 67 -13.19 10.93 -8.83
CA GLU A 67 -13.25 9.62 -9.48
C GLU A 67 -14.63 8.98 -9.39
N PHE A 68 -15.28 9.08 -8.23
CA PHE A 68 -16.65 8.62 -8.07
C PHE A 68 -17.61 9.28 -9.09
N ALA A 69 -17.44 10.59 -9.33
CA ALA A 69 -18.22 11.31 -10.33
C ALA A 69 -17.98 10.79 -11.76
N TYR A 70 -16.73 10.47 -12.11
CA TYR A 70 -16.36 9.89 -13.40
C TYR A 70 -17.07 8.55 -13.66
N PHE A 71 -17.15 7.67 -12.66
CA PHE A 71 -17.80 6.36 -12.82
C PHE A 71 -19.32 6.42 -12.98
N LYS A 72 -20.00 7.44 -12.43
CA LYS A 72 -21.45 7.61 -12.57
C LYS A 72 -21.91 8.14 -13.93
N GLN A 73 -20.99 8.75 -14.67
CA GLN A 73 -21.28 9.33 -15.99
C GLN A 73 -21.05 8.33 -17.13
N GLN A 74 -20.51 7.15 -16.83
CA GLN A 74 -20.47 6.07 -17.81
C GLN A 74 -21.85 5.42 -17.93
N PRO A 75 -22.39 5.24 -19.14
CA PRO A 75 -23.68 4.60 -19.32
C PRO A 75 -23.63 3.18 -18.76
N GLU A 76 -24.61 2.83 -17.91
CA GLU A 76 -24.80 1.45 -17.48
C GLU A 76 -24.89 0.58 -18.74
N THR A 77 -23.95 -0.35 -18.90
CA THR A 77 -24.04 -1.33 -19.98
C THR A 77 -25.34 -2.11 -19.74
N PRO A 78 -26.32 -2.08 -20.67
CA PRO A 78 -27.61 -2.70 -20.41
C PRO A 78 -27.41 -4.18 -20.11
N GLN A 79 -27.79 -4.63 -18.92
CA GLN A 79 -27.93 -6.05 -18.66
C GLN A 79 -28.94 -6.58 -19.66
N LYS A 80 -28.48 -7.34 -20.65
CA LYS A 80 -29.35 -8.08 -21.55
C LYS A 80 -30.17 -9.02 -20.68
N LYS A 81 -31.46 -8.70 -20.51
CA LYS A 81 -32.46 -9.64 -19.99
C LYS A 81 -32.44 -10.87 -20.90
N ASP A 82 -32.19 -12.02 -20.32
CA ASP A 82 -32.23 -13.30 -21.00
C ASP A 82 -33.57 -13.47 -21.73
N LYS A 83 -33.51 -13.51 -23.07
CA LYS A 83 -34.60 -14.03 -23.90
C LYS A 83 -34.20 -15.42 -24.37
N PRO A 84 -35.13 -16.40 -24.39
CA PRO A 84 -34.80 -17.78 -24.69
C PRO A 84 -34.31 -17.93 -26.14
N GLU A 85 -33.23 -18.69 -26.28
CA GLU A 85 -32.49 -18.93 -27.52
C GLU A 85 -33.36 -19.48 -28.65
N LYS A 86 -33.23 -18.88 -29.84
CA LYS A 86 -33.43 -19.58 -31.11
C LYS A 86 -32.07 -19.80 -31.77
N LYS A 87 -31.70 -21.07 -31.92
CA LYS A 87 -30.51 -21.55 -32.63
C LYS A 87 -30.54 -21.14 -34.10
N LYS A 88 -29.42 -20.61 -34.62
CA LYS A 88 -28.57 -21.26 -35.65
C LYS A 88 -27.40 -20.37 -36.06
N GLY A 89 -26.20 -20.93 -35.96
CA GLY A 89 -25.05 -20.72 -36.85
C GLY A 89 -24.50 -19.31 -36.98
N GLU A 90 -23.56 -18.93 -36.11
CA GLU A 90 -22.44 -18.04 -36.43
C GLU A 90 -21.33 -18.31 -35.39
N GLY A 91 -20.08 -18.42 -35.84
CA GLY A 91 -18.91 -18.72 -34.99
C GLY A 91 -18.68 -17.65 -33.91
N PRO A 92 -17.71 -17.87 -32.98
CA PRO A 92 -17.53 -16.99 -31.82
C PRO A 92 -17.15 -15.58 -32.29
N ARG A 93 -18.13 -14.68 -32.33
CA ARG A 93 -17.88 -13.24 -32.47
C ARG A 93 -17.09 -12.80 -31.26
N LYS A 94 -15.81 -12.50 -31.44
CA LYS A 94 -15.00 -11.75 -30.47
C LYS A 94 -15.76 -10.47 -30.15
N SER A 95 -16.39 -10.39 -28.98
CA SER A 95 -16.97 -9.15 -28.48
C SER A 95 -15.82 -8.24 -28.03
N ILE A 96 -15.26 -7.52 -29.00
CA ILE A 96 -14.40 -6.38 -28.74
C ILE A 96 -15.33 -5.29 -28.21
N VAL A 97 -15.21 -5.00 -26.92
CA VAL A 97 -15.83 -3.79 -26.34
C VAL A 97 -15.07 -2.60 -26.91
N THR A 98 -15.76 -1.70 -27.60
CA THR A 98 -15.16 -0.51 -28.22
C THR A 98 -14.95 0.62 -27.21
N PRO A 99 -13.98 1.54 -27.43
CA PRO A 99 -13.67 2.67 -26.54
C PRO A 99 -14.84 3.62 -26.22
N SER A 100 -15.96 3.52 -26.94
CA SER A 100 -17.19 4.30 -26.75
C SER A 100 -17.88 4.10 -25.39
N ASP A 101 -17.57 3.03 -24.67
CA ASP A 101 -18.15 2.79 -23.34
C ASP A 101 -17.48 3.65 -22.23
N PHE A 102 -16.44 4.42 -22.57
CA PHE A 102 -15.68 5.29 -21.67
C PHE A 102 -15.73 6.77 -22.09
N GLU A 103 -16.87 7.27 -22.60
CA GLU A 103 -16.99 8.70 -22.91
C GLU A 103 -16.69 9.58 -21.68
N GLU A 104 -15.78 10.51 -21.89
CA GLU A 104 -15.28 11.41 -20.86
C GLU A 104 -16.29 12.54 -20.67
N SER A 105 -16.88 12.64 -19.47
CA SER A 105 -17.57 13.86 -19.10
C SER A 105 -16.53 14.96 -18.89
N THR A 106 -16.62 16.01 -19.69
CA THR A 106 -15.77 17.20 -19.60
C THR A 106 -16.19 18.16 -18.48
N GLN A 107 -17.16 17.78 -17.64
CA GLN A 107 -17.65 18.63 -16.56
C GLN A 107 -17.01 18.24 -15.22
N ASN A 108 -16.23 19.16 -14.65
CA ASN A 108 -15.78 19.04 -13.26
C ASN A 108 -17.02 18.87 -12.36
N PRO A 109 -17.08 17.82 -11.52
CA PRO A 109 -18.22 17.59 -10.65
C PRO A 109 -18.42 18.75 -9.65
N ASP A 110 -19.68 19.00 -9.30
CA ASP A 110 -20.06 20.05 -8.33
C ASP A 110 -19.26 19.88 -7.02
N PRO A 111 -18.53 20.93 -6.57
CA PRO A 111 -17.81 20.91 -5.29
C PRO A 111 -18.65 20.48 -4.08
N LYS A 112 -19.96 20.78 -4.06
CA LYS A 112 -20.86 20.34 -2.98
C LYS A 112 -21.05 18.83 -3.00
N LEU A 113 -21.29 18.25 -4.18
CA LEU A 113 -21.42 16.81 -4.36
C LEU A 113 -20.13 16.08 -3.96
N ILE A 114 -18.97 16.65 -4.31
CA ILE A 114 -17.67 16.16 -3.86
C ILE A 114 -17.60 16.08 -2.33
N GLN A 115 -17.96 17.16 -1.64
CA GLN A 115 -17.91 17.23 -0.18
C GLN A 115 -18.88 16.25 0.48
N GLU A 116 -20.10 16.11 -0.06
CA GLU A 116 -21.08 15.13 0.41
C GLU A 116 -20.54 13.70 0.28
N LYS A 117 -19.87 13.36 -0.83
CA LYS A 117 -19.30 12.03 -1.02
C LYS A 117 -18.11 11.72 -0.12
N VAL A 118 -17.26 12.71 0.14
CA VAL A 118 -16.20 12.57 1.14
C VAL A 118 -16.82 12.32 2.52
N LYS A 119 -17.87 13.07 2.89
CA LYS A 119 -18.59 12.83 4.17
C LYS A 119 -19.19 11.44 4.24
N GLU A 120 -19.86 10.98 3.18
CA GLU A 120 -20.42 9.62 3.11
C GLU A 120 -19.34 8.54 3.27
N PHE A 121 -18.19 8.70 2.60
CA PHE A 121 -17.09 7.76 2.72
C PHE A 121 -16.50 7.76 4.13
N ILE A 122 -16.22 8.93 4.70
CA ILE A 122 -15.72 9.03 6.07
C ILE A 122 -16.72 8.39 7.04
N ALA A 123 -18.02 8.62 6.87
CA ALA A 123 -19.04 7.95 7.67
C ALA A 123 -19.01 6.42 7.50
N LYS A 124 -18.93 5.91 6.26
CA LYS A 124 -18.77 4.46 5.96
C LYS A 124 -17.54 3.90 6.68
N LEU A 125 -16.40 4.58 6.59
CA LEU A 125 -15.15 4.15 7.22
C LEU A 125 -15.24 4.19 8.75
N ARG A 126 -15.83 5.25 9.32
CA ARG A 126 -16.10 5.33 10.78
C ARG A 126 -16.96 4.16 11.25
N CYS A 127 -18.00 3.79 10.51
CA CYS A 127 -18.85 2.64 10.84
C CYS A 127 -18.07 1.32 10.95
N GLN A 128 -16.93 1.18 10.28
CA GLN A 128 -16.08 -0.01 10.38
C GLN A 128 -15.29 -0.11 11.71
N PHE A 129 -15.21 0.99 12.46
CA PHE A 129 -14.43 1.10 13.70
C PHE A 129 -15.31 1.45 14.92
N LEU A 130 -16.63 1.30 14.77
CA LEU A 130 -17.55 1.45 15.89
C LEU A 130 -17.44 0.28 16.85
N PRO A 131 -17.59 0.51 18.17
CA PRO A 131 -17.74 -0.56 19.14
C PRO A 131 -18.88 -1.51 18.75
N THR A 132 -18.70 -2.81 18.99
CA THR A 132 -19.59 -3.89 18.51
C THR A 132 -21.08 -3.64 18.79
N GLU A 133 -21.44 -3.15 19.98
CA GLU A 133 -22.82 -2.86 20.35
C GLU A 133 -23.43 -1.70 19.54
N LYS A 134 -22.66 -0.63 19.29
CA LYS A 134 -23.10 0.51 18.47
C LYS A 134 -23.09 0.17 16.98
N ALA A 135 -22.14 -0.64 16.52
CA ALA A 135 -22.10 -1.13 15.14
C ALA A 135 -23.35 -1.95 14.77
N GLN A 136 -23.89 -2.72 15.73
CA GLN A 136 -25.14 -3.47 15.54
C GLN A 136 -26.37 -2.56 15.47
N GLN A 137 -26.44 -1.52 16.32
CA GLN A 137 -27.52 -0.53 16.29
C GLN A 137 -27.54 0.29 15.00
N GLU A 138 -26.37 0.74 14.53
CA GLU A 138 -26.27 1.51 13.28
C GLU A 138 -26.57 0.66 12.04
N LYS A 139 -26.13 -0.62 12.00
CA LYS A 139 -26.54 -1.54 10.93
C LYS A 139 -28.06 -1.76 10.89
N ALA A 140 -28.70 -1.88 12.05
CA ALA A 140 -30.16 -2.01 12.14
C ALA A 140 -30.88 -0.75 11.65
N LYS A 141 -30.40 0.44 12.05
CA LYS A 141 -30.91 1.74 11.55
C LYS A 141 -30.75 1.88 10.03
N GLU A 142 -29.58 1.53 9.48
CA GLU A 142 -29.33 1.65 8.04
C GLU A 142 -30.22 0.70 7.22
N GLU A 143 -30.49 -0.52 7.73
CA GLU A 143 -31.45 -1.45 7.13
C GLU A 143 -32.90 -0.95 7.22
N GLU A 144 -33.30 -0.34 8.34
CA GLU A 144 -34.62 0.29 8.49
C GLU A 144 -34.78 1.50 7.56
N GLU A 145 -33.77 2.36 7.44
CA GLU A 145 -33.78 3.49 6.51
C GLU A 145 -33.83 3.02 5.04
N LYS A 146 -33.10 1.96 4.68
CA LYS A 146 -33.19 1.37 3.33
C LYS A 146 -34.59 0.82 3.04
N LYS A 147 -35.26 0.25 4.06
CA LYS A 147 -36.66 -0.22 3.99
C LYS A 147 -37.68 0.93 3.95
N GLU A 148 -37.41 2.06 4.62
CA GLU A 148 -38.26 3.25 4.58
C GLU A 148 -38.08 4.07 3.29
N LYS A 149 -36.86 4.15 2.75
CA LYS A 149 -36.56 4.79 1.45
C LYS A 149 -37.21 4.04 0.27
N THR A 150 -37.55 2.76 0.43
CA THR A 150 -38.40 2.01 -0.52
C THR A 150 -39.91 2.26 -0.35
N LYS A 151 -40.35 2.93 0.73
CA LYS A 151 -41.78 3.13 1.05
C LYS A 151 -42.28 4.57 1.08
N LYS A 152 -41.45 5.61 1.00
CA LYS A 152 -41.95 7.01 0.98
C LYS A 152 -41.16 7.95 0.05
N GLN A 153 -41.73 8.21 -1.13
CA GLN A 153 -41.63 9.53 -1.75
C GLN A 153 -42.78 10.41 -1.21
N LYS A 154 -42.45 11.64 -0.82
CA LYS A 154 -43.31 12.74 -0.30
C LYS A 154 -43.57 12.74 1.21
N LYS A 155 -42.74 13.51 1.93
CA LYS A 155 -43.10 14.77 2.63
C LYS A 155 -41.88 15.21 3.46
N ARG A 156 -41.27 16.35 3.13
CA ARG A 156 -40.22 16.98 3.96
C ARG A 156 -40.82 18.15 4.72
N GLY A 157 -40.93 18.01 6.03
CA GLY A 157 -41.02 19.12 6.97
C GLY A 157 -39.63 19.37 7.58
N ARG A 158 -39.25 20.64 7.71
CA ARG A 158 -37.98 21.11 8.31
C ARG A 158 -37.98 20.77 9.81
N LYS A 159 -37.19 19.77 10.23
CA LYS A 159 -36.73 19.66 11.62
C LYS A 159 -35.40 20.40 11.74
N LYS A 160 -35.21 21.12 12.85
CA LYS A 160 -33.90 21.67 13.25
C LYS A 160 -32.94 20.49 13.41
N GLU A 161 -31.84 20.52 12.68
CA GLU A 161 -30.70 19.62 12.88
C GLU A 161 -30.07 20.00 14.23
N GLU A 162 -30.36 19.22 15.26
CA GLU A 162 -29.41 19.08 16.36
C GLU A 162 -28.17 18.43 15.74
N GLU A 163 -26.99 19.03 15.91
CA GLU A 163 -25.72 18.44 15.46
C GLU A 163 -25.52 17.13 16.24
N GLU A 164 -25.96 16.02 15.66
CA GLU A 164 -25.77 14.68 16.22
C GLU A 164 -24.27 14.37 16.15
N GLU A 165 -23.56 14.48 17.28
CA GLU A 165 -22.13 14.17 17.37
C GLU A 165 -21.88 12.72 16.88
N ASN A 166 -20.89 12.52 16.01
CA ASN A 166 -20.63 11.19 15.49
C ASN A 166 -20.20 10.26 16.64
N PRO A 167 -20.67 8.99 16.67
CA PRO A 167 -20.23 8.05 17.68
C PRO A 167 -18.70 7.84 17.61
N PRO A 168 -17.99 7.80 18.75
CA PRO A 168 -16.53 7.70 18.76
C PRO A 168 -16.06 6.36 18.21
N ILE A 169 -14.98 6.40 17.45
CA ILE A 169 -14.32 5.21 16.89
C ILE A 169 -13.06 4.84 17.68
N TYR A 170 -12.64 3.58 17.56
CA TYR A 170 -11.39 3.08 18.13
C TYR A 170 -10.57 2.32 17.10
N VAL A 171 -9.30 2.69 17.00
CA VAL A 171 -8.28 1.97 16.23
C VAL A 171 -7.06 1.78 17.12
N ARG A 172 -6.52 0.56 17.20
CA ARG A 172 -5.36 0.29 18.06
C ARG A 172 -4.13 1.00 17.51
N THR A 173 -3.78 0.74 16.26
CA THR A 173 -2.59 1.33 15.63
C THR A 173 -2.97 2.01 14.31
N VAL A 174 -2.53 3.25 14.14
CA VAL A 174 -2.56 3.97 12.86
C VAL A 174 -1.13 4.15 12.39
N VAL A 175 -0.85 3.74 11.15
CA VAL A 175 0.46 3.90 10.52
C VAL A 175 0.28 4.75 9.27
N ILE A 176 1.07 5.81 9.14
CA ILE A 176 1.19 6.56 7.90
C ILE A 176 2.58 6.29 7.34
N SER A 177 2.64 5.68 6.16
CA SER A 177 3.89 5.23 5.55
C SER A 177 4.81 6.40 5.22
N HIS A 178 4.26 7.51 4.72
CA HIS A 178 4.95 8.75 4.38
C HIS A 178 3.96 9.94 4.28
N PRO A 179 4.43 11.20 4.30
CA PRO A 179 3.62 12.42 4.37
C PRO A 179 3.05 12.93 3.02
N ASP A 180 2.63 12.04 2.11
CA ASP A 180 1.90 12.45 0.90
C ASP A 180 0.37 12.42 1.10
N GLN A 181 -0.37 13.35 0.48
CA GLN A 181 -1.79 13.60 0.80
C GLN A 181 -2.72 12.43 0.45
N ASP A 182 -2.35 11.61 -0.52
CA ASP A 182 -2.95 10.32 -0.84
C ASP A 182 -2.73 9.24 0.22
N HIS A 183 -1.84 9.45 1.19
CA HIS A 183 -1.57 8.52 2.29
C HIS A 183 -2.06 9.00 3.66
N TYR A 184 -2.29 10.30 3.89
CA TYR A 184 -2.82 10.78 5.19
C TYR A 184 -3.89 11.86 5.13
N GLY A 185 -4.26 12.33 3.93
CA GLY A 185 -5.10 13.52 3.77
C GLY A 185 -6.50 13.45 4.41
N TRP A 186 -6.93 12.26 4.84
CA TRP A 186 -8.20 12.06 5.54
C TRP A 186 -8.04 11.70 7.02
N LEU A 187 -6.83 11.57 7.54
CA LEU A 187 -6.56 11.22 8.94
C LEU A 187 -7.33 12.11 9.93
N THR A 188 -7.21 13.44 9.79
CA THR A 188 -7.89 14.39 10.69
C THR A 188 -9.41 14.46 10.48
N LYS A 189 -9.90 14.04 9.31
CA LYS A 189 -11.34 13.95 9.00
C LYS A 189 -11.95 12.69 9.57
N LEU A 190 -11.21 11.57 9.52
CA LEU A 190 -11.65 10.29 10.08
C LEU A 190 -11.71 10.36 11.60
N PHE A 191 -10.70 10.95 12.23
CA PHE A 191 -10.59 11.10 13.69
C PHE A 191 -10.91 12.54 14.11
N CYS A 192 -12.10 13.02 13.75
CA CYS A 192 -12.55 14.37 14.02
C CYS A 192 -13.14 14.56 15.43
N GLU A 193 -13.64 13.50 16.06
CA GLU A 193 -14.32 13.60 17.34
C GLU A 193 -13.33 13.62 18.50
N LYS A 194 -13.67 14.36 19.55
CA LYS A 194 -12.83 14.48 20.75
C LYS A 194 -12.56 13.12 21.39
N ASN A 195 -13.54 12.23 21.39
CA ASN A 195 -13.47 10.93 22.03
C ASN A 195 -13.02 9.80 21.09
N ASP A 196 -12.69 10.11 19.82
CA ASP A 196 -12.06 9.12 18.94
C ASP A 196 -10.69 8.71 19.51
N ARG A 197 -10.42 7.40 19.55
CA ARG A 197 -9.25 6.84 20.21
C ARG A 197 -8.31 6.15 19.23
N ILE A 198 -7.04 6.50 19.33
CA ILE A 198 -5.91 5.81 18.71
C ILE A 198 -4.95 5.46 19.85
N ASP A 199 -4.55 4.19 20.02
CA ASP A 199 -3.52 3.89 21.04
C ASP A 199 -2.12 4.27 20.54
N TYR A 200 -1.80 3.91 19.30
CA TYR A 200 -0.50 4.16 18.68
C TYR A 200 -0.65 4.85 17.32
N LEU A 201 0.01 5.99 17.13
CA LEU A 201 0.08 6.70 15.86
C LEU A 201 1.54 6.77 15.38
N VAL A 202 1.86 6.05 14.32
CA VAL A 202 3.22 5.98 13.75
C VAL A 202 3.25 6.79 12.46
N LEU A 203 4.08 7.84 12.43
CA LEU A 203 4.23 8.75 11.29
C LEU A 203 5.62 8.54 10.67
N GLY A 204 5.67 7.95 9.48
CA GLY A 204 6.93 7.57 8.81
C GLY A 204 7.77 8.73 8.27
N GLY A 205 7.20 9.93 8.12
CA GLY A 205 7.92 11.12 7.65
C GLY A 205 8.47 12.02 8.76
N LEU A 206 9.06 13.15 8.36
CA LEU A 206 9.46 14.22 9.28
C LEU A 206 8.24 15.09 9.69
N PRO A 207 8.18 15.61 10.93
CA PRO A 207 7.06 16.43 11.42
C PRO A 207 6.68 17.59 10.51
N GLU A 208 7.68 18.26 9.94
CA GLU A 208 7.53 19.43 9.07
C GLU A 208 6.99 19.13 7.66
N HIS A 209 6.98 17.86 7.24
CA HIS A 209 6.46 17.45 5.94
C HIS A 209 4.94 17.21 5.99
N TYR A 210 4.38 16.99 7.19
CA TYR A 210 2.95 16.85 7.38
C TYR A 210 2.21 18.21 7.37
N ASP A 211 1.14 18.27 6.58
CA ASP A 211 0.22 19.40 6.44
C ASP A 211 0.89 20.77 6.25
N VAL A 212 1.79 20.89 5.27
CA VAL A 212 2.59 22.12 5.02
C VAL A 212 1.73 23.40 4.98
N SER A 213 0.52 23.35 4.40
CA SER A 213 -0.40 24.50 4.30
C SER A 213 -1.29 24.70 5.53
N GLY A 214 -1.54 23.66 6.32
CA GLY A 214 -2.42 23.64 7.48
C GLY A 214 -1.72 23.29 8.79
N LYS A 215 -0.38 23.38 8.83
CA LYS A 215 0.52 22.86 9.89
C LYS A 215 0.01 23.12 11.31
N VAL A 216 -0.49 24.32 11.58
CA VAL A 216 -1.06 24.70 12.89
C VAL A 216 -2.26 23.84 13.29
N LYS A 217 -3.15 23.51 12.35
CA LYS A 217 -4.33 22.66 12.60
C LYS A 217 -3.91 21.21 12.85
N PHE A 218 -3.02 20.67 12.03
CA PHE A 218 -2.50 19.32 12.22
C PHE A 218 -1.78 19.17 13.55
N TYR A 219 -0.94 20.14 13.91
CA TYR A 219 -0.19 20.12 15.16
C TYR A 219 -1.12 20.18 16.37
N LYS A 220 -2.12 21.06 16.34
CA LYS A 220 -3.18 21.11 17.37
C LYS A 220 -3.95 19.79 17.48
N TRP A 221 -4.22 19.14 16.34
CA TRP A 221 -4.87 17.84 16.33
C TRP A 221 -3.98 16.78 16.99
N ILE A 222 -2.69 16.70 16.64
CA ILE A 222 -1.73 15.78 17.30
C ILE A 222 -1.65 16.05 18.80
N THR A 223 -1.50 17.30 19.23
CA THR A 223 -1.47 17.68 20.65
C THR A 223 -2.73 17.22 21.39
N ALA A 224 -3.91 17.38 20.78
CA ALA A 224 -5.16 16.88 21.35
C ALA A 224 -5.19 15.35 21.46
N ARG A 225 -4.60 14.62 20.49
CA ARG A 225 -4.50 13.15 20.55
C ARG A 225 -3.53 12.68 21.64
N ILE A 226 -2.38 13.33 21.79
CA ILE A 226 -1.44 13.05 22.90
C ILE A 226 -2.12 13.27 24.25
N ALA A 227 -2.84 14.38 24.41
CA ALA A 227 -3.59 14.67 25.63
C ALA A 227 -4.69 13.62 25.95
N ASN A 228 -5.20 12.94 24.92
CA ASN A 228 -6.14 11.83 25.04
C ASN A 228 -5.47 10.46 25.20
N GLY A 229 -4.15 10.41 25.38
CA GLY A 229 -3.39 9.18 25.63
C GLY A 229 -2.86 8.47 24.39
N THR A 230 -3.01 9.03 23.18
CA THR A 230 -2.38 8.47 21.98
C THR A 230 -0.86 8.60 22.07
N ARG A 231 -0.15 7.49 21.86
CA ARG A 231 1.31 7.47 21.74
C ARG A 231 1.70 7.75 20.30
N VAL A 232 2.33 8.89 20.05
CA VAL A 232 2.68 9.37 18.71
C VAL A 232 4.17 9.20 18.46
N TYR A 233 4.55 8.62 17.32
CA TYR A 233 5.92 8.27 16.98
C TYR A 233 6.35 8.93 15.68
N PHE A 234 7.59 9.42 15.65
CA PHE A 234 8.30 9.89 14.45
C PHE A 234 9.62 9.10 14.33
N PRO A 235 9.58 7.87 13.79
CA PRO A 235 10.73 6.96 13.79
C PRO A 235 11.97 7.48 13.07
N ALA A 236 11.86 8.52 12.22
CA ALA A 236 12.99 9.22 11.60
C ALA A 236 13.90 9.93 12.61
N ILE A 237 13.34 10.34 13.74
CA ILE A 237 14.04 11.16 14.74
C ILE A 237 14.31 10.36 16.01
N GLN A 238 13.32 9.58 16.48
CA GLN A 238 13.42 8.77 17.69
C GLN A 238 12.40 7.63 17.71
N PHE A 239 12.65 6.61 18.54
CA PHE A 239 11.76 5.44 18.68
C PHE A 239 10.79 5.53 19.87
N GLU A 240 11.01 6.50 20.75
CA GLU A 240 10.13 6.82 21.87
C GLU A 240 8.96 7.71 21.43
N PRO A 241 7.77 7.54 22.05
CA PRO A 241 6.65 8.43 21.75
C PRO A 241 6.99 9.87 22.15
N ILE A 242 6.53 10.83 21.35
CA ILE A 242 6.79 12.26 21.60
C ILE A 242 5.97 12.78 22.78
N ALA A 243 6.51 13.71 23.56
CA ALA A 243 5.72 14.40 24.57
C ALA A 243 4.94 15.57 23.97
N SER A 244 5.50 16.28 22.98
CA SER A 244 4.80 17.34 22.24
C SER A 244 5.32 17.55 20.83
N MET A 245 4.56 18.29 20.01
CA MET A 245 4.97 18.69 18.67
C MET A 245 6.15 19.68 18.68
N GLU A 246 6.23 20.54 19.69
CA GLU A 246 7.32 21.51 19.85
C GLU A 246 8.65 20.80 20.08
N GLU A 247 8.67 19.82 20.99
CA GLU A 247 9.86 19.02 21.29
C GLU A 247 10.37 18.32 20.03
N ILE A 248 9.52 17.56 19.35
CA ILE A 248 9.97 16.79 18.18
C ILE A 248 10.40 17.69 17.01
N CYS A 249 9.81 18.88 16.86
CA CYS A 249 10.28 19.85 15.86
C CYS A 249 11.67 20.40 16.19
N ILE A 250 11.96 20.65 17.47
CA ILE A 250 13.31 21.04 17.91
C ILE A 250 14.31 19.93 17.63
N GLU A 251 13.95 18.68 17.92
CA GLU A 251 14.82 17.53 17.65
C GLU A 251 15.03 17.29 16.14
N SER A 252 13.99 17.48 15.31
CA SER A 252 14.12 17.47 13.84
C SER A 252 15.12 18.54 13.36
N GLU A 253 15.02 19.75 13.89
CA GLU A 253 15.89 20.87 13.51
C GLU A 253 17.35 20.64 13.95
N LYS A 254 17.57 20.06 15.13
CA LYS A 254 18.91 19.62 15.55
C LYS A 254 19.50 18.56 14.62
N CYS A 255 18.67 17.64 14.11
CA CYS A 255 19.12 16.65 13.13
C CYS A 255 19.55 17.31 11.80
N LYS A 256 18.79 18.29 11.32
CA LYS A 256 19.14 19.09 10.13
C LYS A 256 20.43 19.89 10.29
N ASN A 257 20.63 20.49 11.47
CA ASN A 257 21.81 21.27 11.79
C ASN A 257 23.03 20.43 12.20
N ARG A 258 22.92 19.08 12.13
CA ARG A 258 23.97 18.12 12.54
C ARG A 258 24.39 18.27 14.00
N GLU A 259 23.52 18.81 14.84
CA GLU A 259 23.70 18.89 16.30
C GLU A 259 23.30 17.57 16.97
N ARG A 260 22.43 16.81 16.29
CA ARG A 260 21.99 15.46 16.66
C ARG A 260 21.99 14.58 15.41
N THR A 261 22.14 13.28 15.58
CA THR A 261 21.98 12.30 14.48
C THR A 261 20.53 11.89 14.34
N TYR A 262 20.09 11.65 13.10
CA TYR A 262 18.82 10.96 12.87
C TYR A 262 18.80 9.56 13.47
N ALA A 263 17.60 8.99 13.63
CA ALA A 263 17.45 7.61 14.02
C ALA A 263 17.99 6.67 12.93
N PRO A 264 18.60 5.54 13.30
CA PRO A 264 19.10 4.57 12.34
C PRO A 264 17.97 3.94 11.52
N TYR A 265 18.33 3.49 10.32
CA TYR A 265 17.45 2.66 9.50
C TYR A 265 17.10 1.37 10.26
N LEU A 266 15.80 1.16 10.53
CA LEU A 266 15.29 0.03 11.30
C LEU A 266 14.74 -1.08 10.39
N TYR A 267 15.03 -2.33 10.76
CA TYR A 267 14.51 -3.54 10.13
C TYR A 267 14.32 -4.65 11.17
N ALA A 268 13.39 -5.56 10.93
CA ALA A 268 13.19 -6.70 11.80
C ALA A 268 14.23 -7.82 11.58
N ASN A 269 14.45 -8.63 12.62
CA ASN A 269 15.21 -9.87 12.51
C ASN A 269 14.26 -11.04 12.19
N PRO A 270 14.47 -11.78 11.08
CA PRO A 270 13.62 -12.94 10.73
C PRO A 270 13.66 -14.07 11.76
N GLN A 271 14.72 -14.15 12.58
CA GLN A 271 14.92 -15.24 13.55
C GLN A 271 14.39 -14.92 14.94
N ASN A 272 14.17 -13.64 15.25
CA ASN A 272 13.64 -13.22 16.54
C ASN A 272 12.76 -11.99 16.31
N SER A 273 11.44 -12.21 16.23
CA SER A 273 10.48 -11.14 15.99
C SER A 273 10.44 -10.09 17.10
N LEU A 274 11.05 -10.39 18.27
CA LEU A 274 11.15 -9.48 19.42
C LEU A 274 12.50 -8.72 19.47
N GLU A 275 13.52 -9.15 18.73
CA GLU A 275 14.81 -8.44 18.62
C GLU A 275 14.87 -7.68 17.29
N TYR A 276 14.50 -6.40 17.33
CA TYR A 276 14.47 -5.50 16.17
C TYR A 276 15.84 -5.07 15.64
N PHE A 277 16.95 -5.72 16.02
CA PHE A 277 18.28 -5.18 15.77
C PHE A 277 19.27 -6.24 15.28
N ILE A 278 19.90 -5.94 14.16
CA ILE A 278 21.27 -6.36 13.88
C ILE A 278 21.92 -5.09 13.32
N GLN A 279 23.03 -4.59 13.83
CA GLN A 279 23.94 -3.81 12.98
C GLN A 279 24.95 -4.80 12.43
N ARG A 280 25.44 -4.55 11.21
CA ARG A 280 26.12 -5.55 10.38
C ARG A 280 27.31 -6.22 11.05
N ASP A 281 27.97 -5.60 12.05
CA ASP A 281 29.13 -6.20 12.73
C ASP A 281 29.27 -5.87 14.23
N LYS A 282 28.23 -5.31 14.88
CA LYS A 282 28.15 -5.23 16.35
C LYS A 282 26.68 -5.33 16.78
N PRO A 283 26.33 -6.13 17.79
CA PRO A 283 25.07 -5.94 18.46
C PRO A 283 25.09 -4.53 19.05
N PHE A 284 24.18 -3.67 18.60
CA PHE A 284 23.80 -2.53 19.43
C PHE A 284 23.10 -3.16 20.63
N GLU A 285 23.87 -3.44 21.69
CA GLU A 285 23.28 -3.67 23.00
C GLU A 285 22.51 -2.41 23.33
N PHE A 286 21.18 -2.51 23.26
CA PHE A 286 20.29 -1.56 23.89
C PHE A 286 20.58 -1.68 25.40
N GLN A 287 21.63 -0.99 25.86
CA GLN A 287 22.04 -1.00 27.25
C GLN A 287 20.89 -0.42 28.08
N GLY A 288 20.06 -1.30 28.63
CA GLY A 288 19.31 -1.05 29.84
C GLY A 288 18.13 -0.07 29.76
N LYS A 289 17.29 -0.10 28.71
CA LYS A 289 15.91 0.41 28.85
C LYS A 289 14.88 -0.62 28.42
N LYS A 290 13.99 -0.93 29.36
CA LYS A 290 13.22 -2.16 29.51
C LYS A 290 11.86 -2.14 28.80
N GLU A 291 11.63 -1.20 27.89
CA GLU A 291 10.39 -1.13 27.12
C GLU A 291 10.69 -0.64 25.70
N ASP A 292 10.72 -1.55 24.73
CA ASP A 292 10.67 -1.16 23.32
C ASP A 292 9.29 -0.59 23.03
N HIS A 293 9.17 0.73 23.15
CA HIS A 293 7.90 1.43 23.05
C HIS A 293 7.29 1.38 21.65
N LEU A 294 8.11 1.28 20.59
CA LEU A 294 7.63 1.26 19.20
C LEU A 294 7.12 -0.14 18.82
N SER A 295 7.78 -1.22 19.27
CA SER A 295 7.31 -2.59 19.04
C SER A 295 5.88 -2.84 19.51
N GLN A 296 5.46 -2.18 20.59
CA GLN A 296 4.10 -2.30 21.15
C GLN A 296 3.03 -1.84 20.15
N ALA A 297 3.35 -0.90 19.26
CA ALA A 297 2.45 -0.47 18.18
C ALA A 297 2.17 -1.59 17.17
N PHE A 298 3.04 -2.60 17.09
CA PHE A 298 2.97 -3.71 16.14
C PHE A 298 2.63 -5.06 16.80
N ASN A 299 2.34 -5.07 18.10
CA ASN A 299 1.92 -6.27 18.82
C ASN A 299 0.40 -6.49 18.70
N PHE A 300 0.00 -7.49 17.91
CA PHE A 300 -1.38 -7.90 17.64
C PHE A 300 -1.68 -9.34 18.10
N GLY A 301 -0.89 -9.84 19.06
CA GLY A 301 -0.99 -11.21 19.56
C GLY A 301 0.19 -12.09 19.14
N GLU A 302 0.28 -13.28 19.75
CA GLU A 302 1.44 -14.17 19.59
C GLU A 302 1.56 -14.76 18.17
N GLU A 303 0.44 -14.92 17.45
CA GLU A 303 0.40 -15.59 16.14
C GLU A 303 0.45 -14.62 14.96
N VAL A 304 0.20 -13.33 15.18
CA VAL A 304 0.23 -12.30 14.14
C VAL A 304 1.49 -11.46 14.31
N GLN A 305 2.44 -11.66 13.41
CA GLN A 305 3.73 -10.97 13.44
C GLN A 305 3.72 -9.82 12.42
N ILE A 306 4.11 -8.63 12.86
CA ILE A 306 4.25 -7.46 12.00
C ILE A 306 5.68 -6.99 12.06
N TYR A 307 6.37 -7.14 10.94
CA TYR A 307 7.79 -6.83 10.77
C TYR A 307 7.94 -5.52 10.02
N PRO A 308 8.49 -4.48 10.65
CA PRO A 308 8.98 -3.33 9.94
C PRO A 308 10.22 -3.70 9.16
N LEU A 309 10.14 -3.67 7.84
CA LEU A 309 11.25 -3.96 6.94
C LEU A 309 12.04 -2.71 6.58
N ALA A 310 11.40 -1.54 6.64
CA ALA A 310 12.04 -0.26 6.45
C ALA A 310 11.36 0.82 7.30
N PHE A 311 12.15 1.53 8.10
CA PHE A 311 11.82 2.87 8.61
C PHE A 311 12.92 3.83 8.21
N ASN A 312 12.56 4.91 7.51
CA ASN A 312 13.48 5.96 7.08
C ASN A 312 14.68 5.42 6.26
N PRO A 313 14.43 4.61 5.22
CA PRO A 313 15.45 4.01 4.37
C PRO A 313 16.37 5.02 3.66
N SER A 314 16.13 6.33 3.65
CA SER A 314 17.12 7.28 3.12
C SER A 314 18.29 7.55 4.08
N HIS A 315 18.26 7.04 5.32
CA HIS A 315 19.28 7.33 6.34
C HIS A 315 20.50 6.39 6.25
N PHE A 316 21.71 6.91 6.47
CA PHE A 316 22.97 6.17 6.40
C PHE A 316 24.01 6.74 7.39
N GLU A 317 24.94 5.88 7.80
CA GLU A 317 26.07 6.24 8.67
C GLU A 317 27.16 6.96 7.85
N ASP A 318 27.68 8.06 8.39
CA ASP A 318 28.82 8.85 7.89
C ASP A 318 29.74 9.20 9.08
N ASP A 319 30.91 9.79 8.82
CA ASP A 319 31.90 10.18 9.85
C ASP A 319 31.34 11.14 10.91
N GLY A 320 30.25 11.85 10.59
CA GLY A 320 29.50 12.73 11.48
C GLY A 320 28.27 12.12 12.15
N GLY A 321 28.04 10.81 12.00
CA GLY A 321 26.86 10.11 12.50
C GLY A 321 25.84 9.76 11.41
N ILE A 322 24.56 9.60 11.76
CA ILE A 322 23.52 9.20 10.79
C ILE A 322 22.95 10.42 10.07
N LEU A 323 23.08 10.43 8.74
CA LEU A 323 22.57 11.46 7.83
C LEU A 323 21.42 10.93 6.98
N ARG A 324 20.56 11.83 6.50
CA ARG A 324 19.51 11.54 5.52
C ARG A 324 20.01 11.85 4.11
N PHE A 325 19.88 10.92 3.16
CA PHE A 325 20.40 11.05 1.78
C PHE A 325 19.59 12.00 0.88
N SER A 326 18.60 12.72 1.40
CA SER A 326 17.92 13.80 0.67
C SER A 326 17.41 14.89 1.61
N ASP A 327 17.75 16.14 1.30
CA ASP A 327 17.02 17.32 1.80
C ASP A 327 15.79 17.64 0.93
N SER A 328 15.67 16.98 -0.24
CA SER A 328 14.59 17.18 -1.19
C SER A 328 13.40 16.24 -0.94
N GLN A 329 12.21 16.74 -1.27
CA GLN A 329 10.83 16.23 -1.12
C GLN A 329 10.54 14.83 -1.72
N ASP A 330 11.45 13.87 -1.65
CA ASP A 330 11.19 12.48 -2.02
C ASP A 330 10.88 11.65 -0.77
N ASP A 331 9.79 12.03 -0.11
CA ASP A 331 9.30 11.34 1.08
C ASP A 331 8.80 9.92 0.77
N ASN A 332 8.49 9.65 -0.50
CA ASN A 332 8.18 8.33 -1.04
C ASN A 332 9.33 7.34 -0.81
N THR A 333 10.57 7.77 -1.05
CA THR A 333 11.75 6.93 -0.75
C THR A 333 11.79 6.56 0.73
N ASP A 334 11.34 7.42 1.64
CA ASP A 334 11.29 7.12 3.08
C ASP A 334 10.08 6.29 3.53
N SER A 335 9.24 5.84 2.60
CA SER A 335 8.07 5.02 2.91
C SER A 335 8.42 3.85 3.83
N LEU A 336 7.65 3.77 4.90
CA LEU A 336 7.67 2.65 5.81
C LEU A 336 7.16 1.38 5.10
N VAL A 337 7.94 0.31 5.16
CA VAL A 337 7.57 -1.00 4.59
C VAL A 337 7.28 -1.99 5.72
N LEU A 338 6.10 -2.60 5.72
CA LEU A 338 5.69 -3.63 6.68
C LEU A 338 5.49 -4.97 5.99
N LYS A 339 5.94 -6.04 6.62
CA LYS A 339 5.49 -7.40 6.33
C LYS A 339 4.63 -7.90 7.47
N ILE A 340 3.46 -8.44 7.15
CA ILE A 340 2.54 -9.07 8.09
C ILE A 340 2.61 -10.57 7.84
N GLU A 341 2.71 -11.37 8.90
CA GLU A 341 2.59 -12.83 8.85
C GLU A 341 1.55 -13.34 9.84
N TYR A 342 0.76 -14.30 9.39
CA TYR A 342 -0.13 -15.10 10.22
C TYR A 342 -0.03 -16.56 9.78
N GLY A 343 0.68 -17.38 10.56
CA GLY A 343 1.10 -18.71 10.14
C GLY A 343 1.82 -18.69 8.78
N LYS A 344 1.23 -19.33 7.77
CA LYS A 344 1.76 -19.40 6.40
C LYS A 344 1.29 -18.25 5.51
N SER A 345 0.30 -17.47 5.95
CA SER A 345 -0.19 -16.29 5.22
C SER A 345 0.71 -15.09 5.45
N SER A 346 0.90 -14.27 4.41
CA SER A 346 1.75 -13.08 4.48
C SER A 346 1.32 -11.97 3.52
N VAL A 347 1.50 -10.73 3.98
CA VAL A 347 1.19 -9.49 3.24
C VAL A 347 2.39 -8.55 3.30
N LEU A 348 2.80 -7.97 2.18
CA LEU A 348 3.77 -6.87 2.12
C LEU A 348 3.07 -5.55 1.82
N LEU A 349 3.17 -4.60 2.74
CA LEU A 349 2.75 -3.20 2.61
C LEU A 349 3.96 -2.35 2.30
N THR A 350 3.97 -1.71 1.15
CA THR A 350 5.15 -1.02 0.61
C THR A 350 5.06 0.50 0.67
N GLY A 351 3.87 1.07 0.93
CA GLY A 351 3.64 2.51 0.74
C GLY A 351 4.07 2.93 -0.67
N ASP A 352 4.84 4.00 -0.75
CA ASP A 352 5.38 4.53 -2.00
C ASP A 352 6.88 4.27 -2.15
N ALA A 353 7.36 3.22 -1.48
CA ALA A 353 8.75 2.78 -1.49
C ALA A 353 9.33 2.75 -2.92
N THR A 354 10.52 3.32 -3.05
CA THR A 354 11.25 3.36 -4.32
C THR A 354 12.20 2.17 -4.42
N GLY A 355 12.86 2.03 -5.57
CA GLY A 355 13.92 1.04 -5.76
C GLY A 355 15.04 1.20 -4.74
N LEU A 356 15.33 2.42 -4.25
CA LEU A 356 16.32 2.65 -3.20
C LEU A 356 15.90 1.97 -1.89
N THR A 357 14.66 2.19 -1.45
CA THR A 357 14.06 1.56 -0.28
C THR A 357 14.19 0.04 -0.36
N MET A 358 13.76 -0.50 -1.50
CA MET A 358 13.73 -1.93 -1.72
C MET A 358 15.13 -2.55 -1.81
N ASN A 359 16.09 -1.85 -2.41
CA ASN A 359 17.49 -2.29 -2.46
C ASN A 359 18.11 -2.42 -1.06
N LYS A 360 17.79 -1.51 -0.14
CA LYS A 360 18.24 -1.64 1.27
C LYS A 360 17.62 -2.86 1.94
N ILE A 361 16.33 -3.11 1.72
CA ILE A 361 15.64 -4.32 2.20
C ILE A 361 16.32 -5.58 1.63
N TYR A 362 16.51 -5.68 0.30
CA TYR A 362 17.14 -6.86 -0.30
C TYR A 362 18.55 -7.09 0.22
N HIS A 363 19.35 -6.03 0.27
CA HIS A 363 20.70 -6.14 0.75
C HIS A 363 20.73 -6.66 2.19
N ARG A 364 19.77 -6.23 3.00
CA ARG A 364 19.65 -6.65 4.38
C ARG A 364 19.25 -8.12 4.53
N TYR A 365 18.25 -8.58 3.77
CA TYR A 365 17.73 -9.95 3.85
C TYR A 365 18.36 -10.92 2.84
N ARG A 366 19.51 -10.58 2.24
CA ARG A 366 20.19 -11.40 1.22
C ARG A 366 20.52 -12.84 1.66
N TYR A 367 20.69 -13.08 2.96
CA TYR A 367 20.92 -14.42 3.53
C TYR A 367 19.64 -15.11 4.03
N PHE A 368 18.51 -14.42 3.97
CA PHE A 368 17.18 -14.93 4.29
C PHE A 368 16.18 -14.61 3.15
N PRO A 369 16.49 -14.97 1.90
CA PRO A 369 15.68 -14.54 0.74
C PRO A 369 14.23 -15.04 0.81
N ASP A 370 14.00 -16.22 1.42
CA ASP A 370 12.66 -16.77 1.61
C ASP A 370 11.81 -15.93 2.56
N PHE A 371 12.43 -15.17 3.48
CA PHE A 371 11.70 -14.26 4.35
C PHE A 371 11.06 -13.09 3.59
N LEU A 372 11.55 -12.71 2.41
CA LEU A 372 10.91 -11.65 1.63
C LEU A 372 9.74 -12.15 0.79
N LYS A 373 9.59 -13.47 0.63
CA LYS A 373 8.46 -14.04 -0.09
C LYS A 373 7.15 -13.74 0.63
N VAL A 374 6.13 -13.38 -0.13
CA VAL A 374 4.79 -13.10 0.41
C VAL A 374 3.69 -13.78 -0.39
N ASN A 375 2.51 -13.92 0.21
CA ASN A 375 1.30 -14.29 -0.54
C ASN A 375 0.71 -13.07 -1.22
N ILE A 376 0.57 -11.96 -0.51
CA ILE A 376 0.00 -10.71 -1.04
C ILE A 376 1.07 -9.63 -1.09
N LEU A 377 1.32 -9.09 -2.28
CA LEU A 377 2.08 -7.84 -2.47
C LEU A 377 1.09 -6.69 -2.68
N CYS A 378 1.11 -5.70 -1.81
CA CYS A 378 0.53 -4.40 -2.14
C CYS A 378 1.55 -3.65 -2.98
N ALA A 379 1.16 -3.31 -4.22
CA ALA A 379 2.04 -2.64 -5.17
C ALA A 379 2.47 -1.27 -4.62
N ALA A 380 3.77 -0.99 -4.72
CA ALA A 380 4.32 0.28 -4.25
C ALA A 380 3.78 1.44 -5.11
N HIS A 381 3.59 2.61 -4.53
CA HIS A 381 3.34 3.84 -5.28
C HIS A 381 2.19 3.69 -6.28
N HIS A 382 1.07 3.14 -5.80
CA HIS A 382 -0.14 2.87 -6.59
C HIS A 382 0.07 1.97 -7.82
N GLY A 383 1.19 1.25 -7.90
CA GLY A 383 1.60 0.47 -9.08
C GLY A 383 2.37 1.29 -10.12
N SER A 384 3.02 2.38 -9.72
CA SER A 384 3.94 3.15 -10.55
C SER A 384 5.16 2.33 -10.98
N ALA A 385 5.87 2.81 -12.00
CA ALA A 385 7.21 2.34 -12.34
C ALA A 385 8.26 3.46 -12.21
N SER A 386 7.87 4.64 -11.71
CA SER A 386 8.79 5.73 -11.38
C SER A 386 9.68 5.32 -10.21
N HIS A 387 10.91 5.86 -10.20
CA HIS A 387 11.94 5.60 -9.19
C HIS A 387 12.13 4.10 -8.89
N ASP A 388 11.90 3.24 -9.88
CA ASP A 388 11.99 1.78 -9.79
C ASP A 388 11.15 1.13 -8.66
N SER A 389 10.03 1.75 -8.27
CA SER A 389 9.11 1.28 -7.20
C SER A 389 8.52 -0.14 -7.38
N ASN A 390 8.27 -0.57 -8.63
CA ASN A 390 7.76 -1.91 -8.96
C ASN A 390 8.60 -2.59 -10.04
N ASP A 391 9.92 -2.59 -9.85
CA ASP A 391 10.88 -3.17 -10.76
C ASP A 391 10.87 -4.73 -10.72
N MET A 392 11.77 -5.38 -11.45
CA MET A 392 11.82 -6.85 -11.46
C MET A 392 12.51 -7.42 -10.22
N GLU A 393 13.37 -6.67 -9.55
CA GLU A 393 14.00 -7.12 -8.31
C GLU A 393 12.96 -7.31 -7.21
N LEU A 394 11.99 -6.39 -7.08
CA LEU A 394 10.82 -6.56 -6.22
C LEU A 394 10.06 -7.84 -6.48
N ILE A 395 9.70 -8.10 -7.74
CA ILE A 395 8.88 -9.27 -8.05
C ILE A 395 9.65 -10.57 -7.83
N LYS A 396 10.97 -10.57 -8.05
CA LYS A 396 11.83 -11.73 -7.82
C LYS A 396 12.07 -12.01 -6.34
N ALA A 397 12.29 -10.99 -5.52
CA ALA A 397 12.48 -11.15 -4.08
C ALA A 397 11.19 -11.55 -3.38
N THR A 398 10.07 -10.93 -3.75
CA THR A 398 8.79 -11.12 -3.05
C THR A 398 7.97 -12.30 -3.56
N GLN A 399 8.20 -12.75 -4.81
CA GLN A 399 7.48 -13.84 -5.48
C GLN A 399 5.99 -13.94 -5.08
N PRO A 400 5.18 -12.88 -5.30
CA PRO A 400 3.84 -12.81 -4.75
C PRO A 400 2.88 -13.79 -5.43
N GLU A 401 1.92 -14.29 -4.64
CA GLU A 401 0.79 -15.10 -5.13
C GLU A 401 -0.38 -14.24 -5.62
N TYR A 402 -0.52 -13.04 -5.07
CA TYR A 402 -1.51 -12.02 -5.40
C TYR A 402 -0.83 -10.65 -5.41
N VAL A 403 -1.22 -9.78 -6.35
CA VAL A 403 -0.82 -8.37 -6.35
C VAL A 403 -2.08 -7.52 -6.20
N LEU A 404 -2.13 -6.69 -5.16
CA LEU A 404 -3.20 -5.73 -4.92
C LEU A 404 -2.66 -4.33 -5.19
N ILE A 405 -3.45 -3.50 -5.85
CA ILE A 405 -3.04 -2.18 -6.33
C ILE A 405 -4.11 -1.19 -5.89
N SER A 406 -3.77 -0.24 -5.01
CA SER A 406 -4.67 0.89 -4.79
C SER A 406 -4.35 1.97 -5.80
N ASN A 407 -5.31 2.27 -6.68
CA ASN A 407 -5.12 3.26 -7.72
C ASN A 407 -6.44 3.92 -8.11
N GLY A 408 -6.30 5.10 -8.70
CA GLY A 408 -7.38 5.80 -9.38
C GLY A 408 -7.16 5.97 -10.90
N HIS A 409 -7.92 6.85 -11.54
CA HIS A 409 -7.86 7.18 -12.97
C HIS A 409 -6.82 8.25 -13.42
N MET A 410 -6.43 9.23 -12.59
CA MET A 410 -5.65 10.43 -12.92
C MET A 410 -4.13 10.27 -13.10
N HIS A 411 -3.49 9.26 -12.52
CA HIS A 411 -2.01 9.13 -12.51
C HIS A 411 -1.46 8.06 -13.46
N ASP A 412 -2.29 7.58 -14.39
CA ASP A 412 -1.92 6.53 -15.34
C ASP A 412 -1.32 5.29 -14.63
N HIS A 413 -1.83 5.00 -13.43
CA HIS A 413 -1.43 3.88 -12.59
C HIS A 413 -2.48 2.76 -12.60
N PRO A 414 -2.08 1.49 -12.47
CA PRO A 414 -0.70 1.00 -12.51
C PRO A 414 -0.03 1.26 -13.86
N ALA A 415 1.26 1.53 -13.85
CA ALA A 415 2.04 1.75 -15.06
C ALA A 415 2.17 0.44 -15.86
N LYS A 416 2.18 0.54 -17.19
CA LYS A 416 2.32 -0.64 -18.08
C LYS A 416 3.57 -1.47 -17.81
N ARG A 417 4.68 -0.83 -17.41
CA ARG A 417 5.92 -1.53 -17.02
C ARG A 417 5.71 -2.33 -15.73
N ALA A 418 5.15 -1.72 -14.68
CA ALA A 418 4.86 -2.40 -13.42
C ALA A 418 3.91 -3.59 -13.63
N TYR A 419 2.81 -3.40 -14.36
CA TYR A 419 1.88 -4.48 -14.70
C TYR A 419 2.55 -5.65 -15.44
N LYS A 420 3.45 -5.37 -16.39
CA LYS A 420 4.24 -6.40 -17.07
C LYS A 420 5.18 -7.14 -16.11
N ASN A 421 5.76 -6.45 -15.13
CA ASN A 421 6.61 -7.06 -14.11
C ASN A 421 5.82 -7.96 -13.18
N PHE A 422 4.67 -7.50 -12.67
CA PHE A 422 3.79 -8.31 -11.79
C PHE A 422 3.47 -9.67 -12.39
N LYS A 423 3.11 -9.73 -13.68
CA LYS A 423 2.79 -10.97 -14.38
C LYS A 423 3.94 -11.98 -14.45
N LYS A 424 5.18 -11.54 -14.25
CA LYS A 424 6.38 -12.39 -14.28
C LYS A 424 6.68 -13.06 -12.93
N SER A 425 5.88 -12.81 -11.89
CA SER A 425 5.95 -13.63 -10.68
C SER A 425 5.56 -15.08 -11.01
N GLU A 426 6.43 -16.02 -10.64
CA GLU A 426 6.25 -17.45 -10.88
C GLU A 426 5.16 -18.05 -9.97
N ARG A 427 4.95 -17.47 -8.77
CA ARG A 427 3.98 -17.96 -7.77
C ARG A 427 2.59 -17.35 -7.92
N LEU A 428 2.45 -16.32 -8.75
CA LEU A 428 1.19 -15.60 -8.93
C LEU A 428 0.09 -16.58 -9.38
N LYS A 429 -1.07 -16.52 -8.72
CA LYS A 429 -2.16 -17.49 -8.92
C LYS A 429 -2.89 -17.25 -10.22
N THR A 430 -3.48 -18.32 -10.75
CA THR A 430 -4.42 -18.26 -11.86
C THR A 430 -5.84 -18.19 -11.31
N VAL A 431 -6.60 -17.22 -11.81
CA VAL A 431 -7.94 -16.86 -11.37
C VAL A 431 -8.87 -16.74 -12.57
N ARG A 432 -10.16 -16.55 -12.32
CA ARG A 432 -11.12 -16.28 -13.38
C ARG A 432 -10.70 -15.02 -14.11
N ILE A 433 -10.94 -15.01 -15.42
CA ILE A 433 -10.74 -13.84 -16.27
C ILE A 433 -11.42 -12.62 -15.64
N HIS A 434 -10.63 -11.57 -15.44
CA HIS A 434 -11.07 -10.26 -14.98
C HIS A 434 -10.34 -9.16 -15.77
N LYS A 435 -10.79 -7.93 -15.59
CA LYS A 435 -10.19 -6.75 -16.22
C LYS A 435 -9.24 -6.08 -15.24
N VAL A 436 -8.14 -5.52 -15.75
CA VAL A 436 -7.23 -4.62 -15.03
C VAL A 436 -7.04 -3.39 -15.90
N LEU A 437 -7.33 -2.20 -15.37
CA LEU A 437 -7.02 -0.95 -16.08
C LEU A 437 -5.55 -0.60 -15.81
N VAL A 438 -4.78 -0.34 -16.85
CA VAL A 438 -3.33 -0.09 -16.78
C VAL A 438 -3.03 1.15 -17.61
N GLY A 439 -2.47 2.18 -16.95
CA GLY A 439 -2.02 3.43 -17.55
C GLY A 439 -2.85 3.92 -18.75
N PRO A 440 -4.10 4.38 -18.55
CA PRO A 440 -4.80 5.13 -19.57
C PRO A 440 -3.98 6.37 -19.89
N SER A 441 -3.11 6.34 -20.91
CA SER A 441 -2.38 7.55 -21.27
C SER A 441 -3.41 8.65 -21.51
N ASN A 442 -3.12 9.85 -21.03
CA ASN A 442 -4.00 11.03 -21.03
C ASN A 442 -4.66 11.41 -22.38
N ASN A 443 -4.58 10.59 -23.45
CA ASN A 443 -5.38 10.69 -24.67
C ASN A 443 -5.58 9.34 -25.44
N CYS A 444 -5.26 8.18 -24.88
CA CYS A 444 -5.47 6.89 -25.58
C CYS A 444 -5.99 5.80 -24.63
N LYS A 445 -7.32 5.69 -24.52
CA LYS A 445 -8.01 4.61 -23.77
C LYS A 445 -7.90 3.25 -24.47
N GLU A 446 -7.44 3.24 -25.72
CA GLU A 446 -7.30 2.04 -26.53
C GLU A 446 -6.08 1.22 -26.08
N GLY A 447 -6.33 0.04 -25.50
CA GLY A 447 -5.29 -0.88 -25.03
C GLY A 447 -4.89 -0.77 -23.56
N SER A 448 -5.54 0.09 -22.78
CA SER A 448 -5.31 0.22 -21.32
C SER A 448 -6.13 -0.75 -20.48
N VAL A 449 -7.26 -1.27 -21.01
CA VAL A 449 -7.99 -2.36 -20.36
C VAL A 449 -7.35 -3.69 -20.76
N HIS A 450 -6.73 -4.36 -19.79
CA HIS A 450 -6.16 -5.68 -19.97
C HIS A 450 -7.09 -6.74 -19.42
N ILE A 451 -7.28 -7.81 -20.20
CA ILE A 451 -7.90 -9.04 -19.74
C ILE A 451 -6.79 -9.89 -19.09
N SER A 452 -7.01 -10.32 -17.86
CA SER A 452 -6.05 -11.10 -17.09
C SER A 452 -6.71 -12.33 -16.48
N GLU A 453 -6.01 -13.44 -16.47
CA GLU A 453 -6.29 -14.62 -15.64
C GLU A 453 -5.29 -14.74 -14.48
N ARG A 454 -4.40 -13.76 -14.31
CA ARG A 454 -3.39 -13.71 -13.25
C ARG A 454 -3.92 -12.88 -12.09
N ALA A 455 -3.70 -13.30 -10.85
CA ALA A 455 -4.24 -12.68 -9.63
C ALA A 455 -3.69 -11.27 -9.33
N ILE A 456 -4.05 -10.29 -10.16
CA ILE A 456 -3.66 -8.88 -10.08
C ILE A 456 -4.92 -8.04 -10.01
N PHE A 457 -5.20 -7.43 -8.87
CA PHE A 457 -6.45 -6.70 -8.63
C PHE A 457 -6.16 -5.26 -8.26
N ALA A 458 -6.84 -4.34 -8.94
CA ALA A 458 -6.76 -2.90 -8.67
C ALA A 458 -8.09 -2.40 -8.09
N THR A 459 -8.05 -1.53 -7.09
CA THR A 459 -9.24 -0.99 -6.42
C THR A 459 -10.16 -0.26 -7.40
N LEU A 460 -9.60 0.45 -8.39
CA LEU A 460 -10.35 1.13 -9.43
C LEU A 460 -11.36 0.22 -10.16
N ASN A 461 -10.89 -0.92 -10.65
CA ASN A 461 -11.70 -1.84 -11.45
C ASN A 461 -12.34 -2.96 -10.61
N SER A 462 -11.90 -3.18 -9.38
CA SER A 462 -12.38 -4.28 -8.52
C SER A 462 -13.28 -3.81 -7.36
N GLY A 463 -13.25 -2.52 -7.03
CA GLY A 463 -13.84 -1.96 -5.81
C GLY A 463 -13.00 -2.31 -4.59
N ASP A 464 -13.63 -2.33 -3.42
CA ASP A 464 -12.97 -2.74 -2.17
C ASP A 464 -12.41 -4.17 -2.29
N LEU A 465 -11.20 -4.39 -1.75
CA LEU A 465 -10.50 -5.68 -1.76
C LEU A 465 -10.41 -6.20 -0.34
N VAL A 466 -10.78 -7.46 -0.11
CA VAL A 466 -10.75 -8.09 1.22
C VAL A 466 -10.09 -9.46 1.12
N ALA A 467 -9.01 -9.68 1.87
CA ALA A 467 -8.32 -10.95 1.98
C ALA A 467 -8.49 -11.52 3.40
N THR A 468 -9.09 -12.70 3.50
CA THR A 468 -9.05 -13.49 4.74
C THR A 468 -7.79 -14.34 4.76
N LEU A 469 -7.00 -14.20 5.82
CA LEU A 469 -5.73 -14.90 6.02
C LEU A 469 -5.93 -16.09 6.94
N HIS A 470 -5.47 -17.27 6.52
CA HIS A 470 -5.47 -18.47 7.36
C HIS A 470 -4.05 -18.79 7.80
N ASP A 471 -3.88 -19.26 9.03
CA ASP A 471 -2.59 -19.70 9.59
C ASP A 471 -2.03 -20.91 8.83
N GLU A 472 -2.90 -21.85 8.47
CA GLU A 472 -2.59 -22.98 7.60
C GLU A 472 -3.63 -23.13 6.51
N LYS A 473 -3.33 -23.91 5.46
CA LYS A 473 -4.30 -24.16 4.39
C LYS A 473 -5.46 -24.99 4.95
N PRO A 474 -6.69 -24.43 5.08
CA PRO A 474 -7.80 -25.19 5.63
C PRO A 474 -8.27 -26.25 4.63
N GLN A 475 -8.85 -27.34 5.13
CA GLN A 475 -9.36 -28.39 4.24
C GLN A 475 -10.40 -27.81 3.26
N GLY A 476 -10.13 -27.95 1.96
CA GLY A 476 -11.00 -27.46 0.89
C GLY A 476 -11.02 -25.94 0.70
N LYS A 477 -10.12 -25.18 1.35
CA LYS A 477 -9.97 -23.73 1.17
C LYS A 477 -8.55 -23.35 0.78
N GLU A 478 -8.39 -22.18 0.20
CA GLU A 478 -7.08 -21.58 -0.03
C GLU A 478 -6.56 -20.90 1.22
N LEU A 479 -5.24 -20.81 1.32
CA LEU A 479 -4.54 -20.10 2.39
C LEU A 479 -4.95 -18.62 2.47
N ILE A 480 -5.19 -18.01 1.31
CA ILE A 480 -5.74 -16.68 1.15
C ILE A 480 -7.09 -16.80 0.45
N GLN A 481 -8.15 -16.26 1.07
CA GLN A 481 -9.45 -16.10 0.43
C GLN A 481 -9.66 -14.63 0.08
N LEU A 482 -9.53 -14.30 -1.21
CA LEU A 482 -9.68 -12.94 -1.70
C LEU A 482 -11.12 -12.69 -2.20
N TYR A 483 -11.68 -11.57 -1.79
CA TYR A 483 -12.95 -11.02 -2.20
C TYR A 483 -12.72 -9.66 -2.86
N THR A 484 -13.48 -9.36 -3.90
CA THR A 484 -13.60 -7.99 -4.42
C THR A 484 -15.05 -7.57 -4.48
N GLU A 485 -15.33 -6.28 -4.27
CA GLU A 485 -16.69 -5.74 -4.32
C GLU A 485 -17.41 -6.11 -5.63
N LYS A 486 -16.70 -6.05 -6.77
CA LYS A 486 -17.27 -6.28 -8.11
C LYS A 486 -17.31 -7.74 -8.54
N HIS A 487 -16.36 -8.58 -8.11
CA HIS A 487 -16.27 -9.99 -8.56
C HIS A 487 -16.58 -11.03 -7.47
N LYS A 488 -16.89 -10.58 -6.24
CA LYS A 488 -17.13 -11.43 -5.06
C LYS A 488 -15.93 -12.36 -4.78
N ASP A 489 -16.18 -13.56 -4.27
CA ASP A 489 -15.14 -14.54 -3.96
C ASP A 489 -14.33 -14.94 -5.21
N ILE A 490 -13.03 -14.70 -5.15
CA ILE A 490 -12.08 -15.04 -6.21
C ILE A 490 -11.68 -16.52 -6.07
N ARG A 491 -12.06 -17.32 -7.07
CA ARG A 491 -11.67 -18.74 -7.15
C ARG A 491 -10.33 -18.92 -7.84
N ILE A 492 -9.49 -19.78 -7.27
CA ILE A 492 -8.21 -20.22 -7.83
C ILE A 492 -8.41 -21.45 -8.72
N TYR A 493 -7.66 -21.51 -9.82
CA TYR A 493 -7.66 -22.64 -10.76
C TYR A 493 -6.30 -23.33 -10.70
N ASP A 494 -6.26 -24.62 -10.36
CA ASP A 494 -5.02 -25.37 -10.07
C ASP A 494 -4.10 -25.58 -11.28
N ARG A 495 -4.56 -25.32 -12.51
CA ARG A 495 -3.73 -25.25 -13.73
C ARG A 495 -4.39 -24.27 -14.69
N GLY A 496 -3.63 -23.29 -15.19
CA GLY A 496 -4.07 -22.56 -16.38
C GLY A 496 -4.33 -23.56 -17.52
N PRO A 497 -5.25 -23.27 -18.45
CA PRO A 497 -5.37 -24.09 -19.64
C PRO A 497 -3.98 -24.20 -20.28
N LYS A 498 -3.56 -25.42 -20.65
CA LYS A 498 -2.43 -25.60 -21.57
C LYS A 498 -2.70 -24.65 -22.73
N GLU A 499 -1.69 -23.91 -23.19
CA GLU A 499 -1.79 -23.13 -24.43
C GLU A 499 -2.25 -24.08 -25.54
N GLU A 500 -3.57 -24.17 -25.76
CA GLU A 500 -4.13 -24.67 -26.98
C GLU A 500 -3.69 -23.66 -28.02
N GLN A 501 -2.86 -24.14 -28.94
CA GLN A 501 -2.30 -23.43 -30.07
C GLN A 501 -3.35 -22.46 -30.65
N VAL A 502 -3.26 -21.20 -30.25
CA VAL A 502 -3.98 -20.14 -30.93
C VAL A 502 -3.32 -20.06 -32.30
N ALA A 503 -4.05 -20.52 -33.32
CA ALA A 503 -3.59 -20.50 -34.70
C ALA A 503 -2.94 -19.14 -35.01
N PRO A 504 -1.79 -19.12 -35.72
CA PRO A 504 -1.05 -17.89 -35.97
C PRO A 504 -1.98 -16.89 -36.63
N VAL A 505 -2.15 -15.74 -35.97
CA VAL A 505 -2.78 -14.57 -36.57
C VAL A 505 -1.97 -14.28 -37.84
N LYS A 506 -2.63 -14.34 -39.00
CA LYS A 506 -2.03 -14.02 -40.30
C LYS A 506 -1.21 -12.73 -40.15
N LYS A 507 0.08 -12.81 -40.48
CA LYS A 507 0.90 -11.64 -40.77
C LYS A 507 0.11 -10.77 -41.73
N ILE A 508 -0.25 -9.57 -41.30
CA ILE A 508 -0.60 -8.51 -42.24
C ILE A 508 0.72 -8.16 -42.90
N GLU A 509 0.80 -8.42 -44.21
CA GLU A 509 1.91 -7.98 -45.04
C GLU A 509 2.01 -6.46 -44.90
N GLU A 510 3.19 -5.99 -44.46
CA GLU A 510 3.56 -4.59 -44.56
C GLU A 510 3.67 -4.26 -46.05
N GLY A 511 2.58 -3.75 -46.61
CA GLY A 511 2.57 -3.15 -47.93
C GLY A 511 3.44 -1.91 -47.93
N GLU A 512 4.56 -1.98 -48.65
CA GLU A 512 5.32 -0.84 -49.11
C GLU A 512 4.37 0.16 -49.78
N ASN A 513 4.23 1.35 -49.21
CA ASN A 513 3.87 2.54 -49.97
C ASN A 513 4.43 3.80 -49.29
N SER A 514 5.55 4.23 -49.86
CA SER A 514 6.11 5.59 -49.94
C SER A 514 5.36 6.71 -49.20
N VAL A 515 6.02 7.28 -48.18
CA VAL A 515 5.78 8.66 -47.75
C VAL A 515 7.01 9.51 -48.10
N LYS A 516 6.75 10.52 -48.92
CA LYS A 516 7.70 11.55 -49.35
C LYS A 516 8.35 12.23 -48.15
N VAL A 517 9.68 12.28 -48.17
CA VAL A 517 10.50 13.14 -47.31
C VAL A 517 10.18 14.59 -47.67
N ILE A 518 9.47 15.30 -46.80
CA ILE A 518 9.46 16.76 -46.78
C ILE A 518 10.46 17.18 -45.70
N THR A 519 11.61 17.67 -46.18
CA THR A 519 12.67 18.27 -45.38
C THR A 519 12.22 19.61 -44.79
N GLU A 520 12.23 19.75 -43.46
CA GLU A 520 12.28 21.06 -42.81
C GLU A 520 13.73 21.58 -42.72
N PRO A 521 13.96 22.90 -42.87
CA PRO A 521 15.29 23.48 -43.05
C PRO A 521 16.07 23.59 -41.72
N LYS A 522 17.35 23.22 -41.79
CA LYS A 522 18.35 23.43 -40.73
C LYS A 522 18.45 24.93 -40.38
N ARG A 523 18.15 25.30 -39.13
CA ARG A 523 18.58 26.59 -38.55
C ARG A 523 20.02 26.49 -38.00
N PRO A 524 20.86 27.51 -38.19
CA PRO A 524 22.31 27.40 -37.94
C PRO A 524 22.69 27.67 -36.48
N VAL A 525 23.66 26.89 -36.00
CA VAL A 525 24.38 27.09 -34.73
C VAL A 525 25.17 28.40 -34.79
N ARG A 526 24.80 29.40 -33.96
CA ARG A 526 25.61 30.60 -33.73
C ARG A 526 26.64 30.35 -32.63
N LYS A 527 27.92 30.30 -33.02
CA LYS A 527 29.08 30.46 -32.12
C LYS A 527 29.10 31.90 -31.59
N ALA A 528 29.02 32.09 -30.28
CA ALA A 528 29.34 33.37 -29.65
C ALA A 528 30.73 33.29 -29.01
N LYS A 529 31.65 34.09 -29.56
CA LYS A 529 33.03 34.27 -29.12
C LYS A 529 33.06 34.99 -27.77
N ARG A 530 33.84 34.44 -26.82
CA ARG A 530 34.33 35.14 -25.62
C ARG A 530 35.07 36.42 -26.05
N LYS A 531 34.58 37.59 -25.60
CA LYS A 531 35.36 38.83 -25.61
C LYS A 531 36.16 38.92 -24.31
N VAL A 532 37.45 39.10 -24.50
CA VAL A 532 38.50 39.34 -23.51
C VAL A 532 38.21 40.67 -22.79
N LEU A 533 38.10 40.63 -21.47
CA LEU A 533 38.33 41.79 -20.60
C LEU A 533 39.77 41.67 -20.07
N GLN A 534 40.60 42.65 -20.37
CA GLN A 534 41.95 42.78 -19.83
C GLN A 534 41.90 43.03 -18.31
N LYS A 535 42.74 42.34 -17.54
CA LYS A 535 43.26 42.84 -16.27
C LYS A 535 44.80 42.72 -16.26
N PRO A 536 45.51 43.64 -15.59
CA PRO A 536 46.92 43.92 -15.84
C PRO A 536 47.87 42.88 -15.22
N LYS A 537 49.09 42.86 -15.79
CA LYS A 537 50.23 42.01 -15.45
C LYS A 537 50.64 42.14 -13.98
N GLY A 538 50.85 41.01 -13.31
CA GLY A 538 51.65 40.87 -12.09
C GLY A 538 52.42 39.55 -12.16
N LYS A 539 53.75 39.64 -12.05
CA LYS A 539 54.71 38.53 -12.05
C LYS A 539 54.66 37.79 -10.71
N THR A 540 54.82 36.46 -10.71
CA THR A 540 55.66 35.69 -9.76
C THR A 540 55.77 34.21 -10.17
N GLU A 541 56.86 33.58 -9.71
CA GLU A 541 57.58 32.40 -10.20
C GLU A 541 56.95 31.00 -9.92
N PRO A 542 57.46 29.91 -10.54
CA PRO A 542 56.90 28.57 -10.39
C PRO A 542 57.51 27.81 -9.19
N ILE A 543 56.65 27.16 -8.40
CA ILE A 543 57.05 26.12 -7.42
C ILE A 543 56.50 24.77 -7.91
N THR A 544 57.39 23.80 -8.03
CA THR A 544 57.16 22.41 -8.42
C THR A 544 56.37 21.62 -7.37
N PRO A 545 55.54 20.62 -7.75
CA PRO A 545 54.81 19.80 -6.80
C PRO A 545 55.69 18.64 -6.29
N LYS A 546 55.90 18.59 -4.96
CA LYS A 546 56.36 17.38 -4.27
C LYS A 546 55.16 16.46 -4.01
N LYS A 547 55.31 15.18 -4.37
CA LYS A 547 54.56 14.06 -3.82
C LYS A 547 54.71 14.04 -2.29
N ALA A 548 53.63 13.75 -1.58
CA ALA A 548 53.71 13.27 -0.21
C ALA A 548 52.61 12.24 0.03
N ASP A 549 53.05 11.14 0.64
CA ASP A 549 52.32 9.94 1.01
C ASP A 549 51.34 10.16 2.16
N LEU A 550 50.38 9.24 2.24
CA LEU A 550 49.43 8.99 3.33
C LEU A 550 50.13 8.86 4.70
N PRO A 551 49.41 9.26 5.75
CA PRO A 551 49.17 8.42 6.91
C PRO A 551 47.77 7.81 6.89
#